data_AF-A0A2V8MC89-F1
#
_entry.id   AF-A0A2V8MC89-F1
#
_cell.length_a   1.000
_cell.length_b   1.000
_cell.length_c   1.000
_cell.angle_alpha   90.00
_cell.angle_beta   90.00
_cell.angle_gamma   90.00
#
_symmetry.space_group_name_H-M   'P 1'
#
loop_
_entity.id
_entity.type
_entity.pdbx_description
1 polymer ?
#
loop_
_entity_poly.entity_id
_entity_poly.type
_entity_poly.pdbx_seq_one_letter_code
_entity_poly.pdbx_strand_id
1 'polypeptide(L)'
;MILRPGPERAVSFTDDTSPDTRNTKNRHVSIHAKVRKENPLDWYYDLIRPFRHTSGELKSGKVLLVYLALTPQARMKLWDTLKEVQINITDSLPYQERTKELARDTFKREDAIDYIRQRAIANDPLGKMMLEKLNNHTAESILLDAPSRTFTYLHAYAREYPMGGYGLGRYIRGFGEFRPPKHEIPLDRFQSNSRSIVRTVTEWTSKSASVFSDAIDKIPFEGFLHSHPMLDPSYRALRKSHAFDRGNKKLVDLTDDERRDVARRMQYHSYWQEEEYPFEPLYGDVDSRESFYIQSSDIAAGIAKHLFETGGIIAVTKHFEYVMFNGKRTSSEDAHETMLKWKKLGYFN
;
A
#
# COMPACT_ATOMS: atom_id res chain seq x y z
N MET A 1 18.30 -21.95 -12.03
CA MET A 1 17.26 -21.17 -12.73
C MET A 1 17.86 -19.83 -13.13
N ILE A 2 17.93 -19.50 -14.44
CA ILE A 2 18.38 -18.17 -14.89
C ILE A 2 17.11 -17.38 -15.18
N LEU A 3 16.66 -16.58 -14.21
CA LEU A 3 15.58 -15.62 -14.41
C LEU A 3 16.15 -14.35 -15.06
N ARG A 4 15.32 -13.67 -15.85
CA ARG A 4 15.66 -12.36 -16.39
C ARG A 4 15.38 -11.29 -15.32
N PRO A 5 15.91 -10.07 -15.46
CA PRO A 5 15.52 -8.97 -14.57
C PRO A 5 14.05 -8.56 -14.76
N GLY A 6 13.48 -8.71 -15.96
CA GLY A 6 12.16 -8.16 -16.30
C GLY A 6 12.31 -6.85 -17.11
N PRO A 7 11.27 -6.00 -17.20
CA PRO A 7 11.30 -4.81 -18.03
C PRO A 7 12.41 -3.83 -17.66
N GLU A 8 13.23 -3.42 -18.63
CA GLU A 8 14.43 -2.63 -18.38
C GLU A 8 14.14 -1.25 -17.77
N ARG A 9 13.06 -0.61 -18.23
CA ARG A 9 12.62 0.72 -17.79
C ARG A 9 11.96 0.73 -16.40
N ALA A 10 11.56 -0.43 -15.87
CA ALA A 10 10.97 -0.48 -14.54
C ALA A 10 12.04 -0.18 -13.46
N VAL A 11 11.77 0.81 -12.61
CA VAL A 11 12.67 1.18 -11.50
C VAL A 11 12.42 0.34 -10.26
N SER A 12 11.24 -0.27 -10.16
CA SER A 12 10.90 -1.21 -9.09
C SER A 12 9.93 -2.28 -9.57
N PHE A 13 9.86 -3.35 -8.80
CA PHE A 13 9.09 -4.54 -9.06
C PHE A 13 8.27 -4.87 -7.83
N THR A 14 7.03 -5.28 -8.03
CA THR A 14 6.08 -5.39 -6.93
C THR A 14 5.23 -6.63 -7.07
N ASP A 15 4.90 -7.20 -5.91
CA ASP A 15 3.94 -8.29 -5.80
C ASP A 15 3.14 -8.14 -4.51
N ASP A 16 2.02 -8.85 -4.43
CA ASP A 16 1.05 -8.76 -3.36
C ASP A 16 0.66 -10.09 -2.74
N THR A 17 0.33 -10.00 -1.46
CA THR A 17 -0.19 -11.12 -0.71
C THR A 17 -1.20 -10.62 0.32
N SER A 18 -1.95 -11.56 0.86
CA SER A 18 -2.85 -11.30 1.97
C SER A 18 -2.67 -12.39 3.03
N PRO A 19 -2.67 -12.03 4.33
CA PRO A 19 -2.88 -12.98 5.41
C PRO A 19 -4.08 -13.89 5.17
N ASP A 20 -4.07 -15.07 5.76
CA ASP A 20 -5.25 -15.94 5.77
C ASP A 20 -6.38 -15.23 6.53
N THR A 21 -7.57 -15.12 5.93
CA THR A 21 -8.71 -14.44 6.56
C THR A 21 -9.14 -15.10 7.87
N ARG A 22 -8.84 -16.40 8.06
CA ARG A 22 -9.05 -17.12 9.32
C ARG A 22 -8.16 -16.58 10.45
N ASN A 23 -6.94 -16.19 10.10
CA ASN A 23 -5.96 -15.61 11.05
C ASN A 23 -6.28 -14.15 11.36
N THR A 24 -7.08 -13.49 10.54
CA THR A 24 -7.41 -12.05 10.69
C THR A 24 -8.86 -11.80 11.12
N LYS A 25 -9.56 -12.81 11.68
CA LYS A 25 -10.98 -12.68 12.08
C LYS A 25 -11.89 -12.18 10.94
N ASN A 26 -11.65 -12.68 9.73
CA ASN A 26 -12.34 -12.34 8.48
C ASN A 26 -12.17 -10.89 7.98
N ARG A 27 -11.22 -10.10 8.52
CA ARG A 27 -10.86 -8.79 7.93
C ARG A 27 -9.93 -8.99 6.74
N HIS A 28 -10.00 -8.08 5.77
CA HIS A 28 -9.09 -8.11 4.64
C HIS A 28 -7.89 -7.20 4.90
N VAL A 29 -6.70 -7.75 4.70
CA VAL A 29 -5.43 -7.03 4.75
C VAL A 29 -4.69 -7.32 3.46
N SER A 30 -4.23 -6.27 2.78
CA SER A 30 -3.39 -6.40 1.60
C SER A 30 -1.98 -5.92 1.93
N ILE A 31 -0.98 -6.74 1.58
CA ILE A 31 0.44 -6.50 1.82
C ILE A 31 1.13 -6.55 0.46
N HIS A 32 1.75 -5.44 0.08
CA HIS A 32 2.54 -5.30 -1.12
C HIS A 32 4.01 -5.13 -0.76
N ALA A 33 4.88 -5.91 -1.38
CA ALA A 33 6.31 -5.69 -1.32
C ALA A 33 6.79 -5.02 -2.60
N LYS A 34 7.68 -4.05 -2.45
CA LYS A 34 8.32 -3.32 -3.54
C LYS A 34 9.83 -3.45 -3.41
N VAL A 35 10.43 -4.09 -4.41
CA VAL A 35 11.87 -4.21 -4.57
C VAL A 35 12.33 -3.19 -5.60
N ARG A 36 13.27 -2.33 -5.22
CA ARG A 36 13.89 -1.37 -6.14
C ARG A 36 15.03 -2.03 -6.90
N LYS A 37 15.17 -1.68 -8.18
CA LYS A 37 16.22 -2.24 -9.05
C LYS A 37 17.64 -1.91 -8.56
N GLU A 38 17.78 -0.75 -7.91
CA GLU A 38 19.04 -0.24 -7.38
C GLU A 38 19.51 -0.93 -6.08
N ASN A 39 18.61 -1.61 -5.36
CA ASN A 39 18.93 -2.26 -4.09
C ASN A 39 19.55 -3.65 -4.33
N PRO A 40 20.50 -4.06 -3.46
CA PRO A 40 21.10 -5.39 -3.52
C PRO A 40 20.08 -6.51 -3.26
N LEU A 41 20.27 -7.64 -3.95
CA LEU A 41 19.43 -8.85 -3.85
C LEU A 41 20.17 -10.03 -3.23
N ASP A 42 21.24 -9.79 -2.47
CA ASP A 42 22.02 -10.86 -1.83
C ASP A 42 21.15 -11.75 -0.95
N TRP A 43 20.23 -11.14 -0.19
CA TRP A 43 19.27 -11.86 0.64
C TRP A 43 18.41 -12.85 -0.18
N TYR A 44 18.00 -12.46 -1.38
CA TYR A 44 17.17 -13.29 -2.25
C TYR A 44 17.97 -14.48 -2.75
N TYR A 45 19.18 -14.24 -3.27
CA TYR A 45 20.05 -15.31 -3.78
C TYR A 45 20.47 -16.29 -2.67
N ASP A 46 20.77 -15.79 -1.47
CA ASP A 46 21.08 -16.63 -0.31
C ASP A 46 19.87 -17.52 0.08
N LEU A 47 18.64 -16.98 0.04
CA LEU A 47 17.41 -17.75 0.32
C LEU A 47 17.06 -18.79 -0.74
N ILE A 48 17.25 -18.48 -2.01
CA ILE A 48 16.87 -19.40 -3.10
C ILE A 48 17.95 -20.43 -3.43
N ARG A 49 19.16 -20.30 -2.88
CA ARG A 49 20.29 -21.20 -3.12
C ARG A 49 19.96 -22.70 -2.96
N PRO A 50 19.18 -23.15 -1.95
CA PRO A 50 18.79 -24.55 -1.83
C PRO A 50 17.94 -25.06 -2.99
N PHE A 51 17.26 -24.16 -3.71
CA PHE A 51 16.35 -24.47 -4.81
C PHE A 51 16.98 -24.33 -6.19
N ARG A 52 18.32 -24.28 -6.29
CA ARG A 52 19.05 -24.11 -7.57
C ARG A 52 18.67 -25.13 -8.67
N HIS A 53 18.19 -26.31 -8.27
CA HIS A 53 17.77 -27.40 -9.14
C HIS A 53 16.24 -27.45 -9.41
N THR A 54 15.46 -26.59 -8.75
CA THR A 54 14.02 -26.49 -8.98
C THR A 54 13.78 -25.66 -10.24
N SER A 55 12.97 -26.19 -11.16
CA SER A 55 12.48 -25.46 -12.34
C SER A 55 11.13 -24.79 -12.03
N GLY A 56 10.90 -23.61 -12.60
CA GLY A 56 9.63 -22.88 -12.50
C GLY A 56 9.51 -21.97 -11.28
N GLU A 57 8.27 -21.59 -10.96
CA GLU A 57 7.95 -20.63 -9.90
C GLU A 57 8.29 -21.17 -8.50
N LEU A 58 9.09 -20.43 -7.74
CA LEU A 58 9.30 -20.72 -6.33
C LEU A 58 8.19 -20.06 -5.52
N LYS A 59 7.23 -20.86 -5.05
CA LYS A 59 6.18 -20.36 -4.15
C LYS A 59 6.79 -19.81 -2.86
N SER A 60 6.48 -18.57 -2.52
CA SER A 60 6.95 -17.88 -1.32
C SER A 60 6.80 -18.70 -0.03
N GLY A 61 5.73 -19.50 0.12
CA GLY A 61 5.56 -20.40 1.26
C GLY A 61 6.67 -21.46 1.45
N LYS A 62 7.23 -22.01 0.36
CA LYS A 62 8.36 -22.96 0.47
C LYS A 62 9.65 -22.25 0.88
N VAL A 63 9.87 -21.05 0.34
CA VAL A 63 11.03 -20.22 0.69
C VAL A 63 10.94 -19.75 2.14
N LEU A 64 9.74 -19.44 2.63
CA LEU A 64 9.48 -19.08 4.02
C LEU A 64 9.89 -20.21 4.98
N LEU A 65 9.59 -21.47 4.66
CA LEU A 65 10.03 -22.61 5.48
C LEU A 65 11.56 -22.69 5.58
N VAL A 66 12.27 -22.41 4.48
CA VAL A 66 13.74 -22.32 4.49
C VAL A 66 14.20 -21.16 5.37
N TYR A 67 13.62 -19.96 5.20
CA TYR A 67 13.91 -18.80 6.04
C TYR A 67 13.75 -19.11 7.54
N LEU A 68 12.67 -19.80 7.91
CA LEU A 68 12.40 -20.15 9.31
C LEU A 68 13.38 -21.19 9.86
N ALA A 69 13.94 -22.05 9.01
CA ALA A 69 14.93 -23.07 9.37
C ALA A 69 16.37 -22.52 9.46
N LEU A 70 16.63 -21.29 9.01
CA LEU A 70 17.95 -20.68 9.11
C LEU A 70 18.36 -20.41 10.55
N THR A 71 19.67 -20.51 10.81
CA THR A 71 20.24 -20.11 12.11
C THR A 71 20.01 -18.61 12.36
N PRO A 72 19.99 -18.16 13.63
CA PRO A 72 19.85 -16.73 13.93
C PRO A 72 20.88 -15.86 13.22
N GLN A 73 22.14 -16.30 13.16
CA GLN A 73 23.22 -15.58 12.47
C GLN A 73 22.98 -15.49 10.95
N ALA A 74 22.51 -16.56 10.31
CA ALA A 74 22.18 -16.53 8.89
C ALA A 74 20.97 -15.61 8.61
N ARG A 75 19.95 -15.61 9.46
CA ARG A 75 18.81 -14.69 9.35
C ARG A 75 19.25 -13.22 9.50
N MET A 76 20.12 -12.92 10.46
CA MET A 76 20.67 -11.57 10.62
C MET A 76 21.35 -11.08 9.34
N LYS A 77 22.19 -11.91 8.72
CA LYS A 77 22.86 -11.58 7.45
C LYS A 77 21.86 -11.28 6.33
N LEU A 78 20.75 -12.02 6.23
CA LEU A 78 19.71 -11.72 5.24
C LEU A 78 19.10 -10.33 5.47
N TRP A 79 18.88 -9.97 6.73
CA TRP A 79 18.28 -8.69 7.10
C TRP A 79 19.18 -7.49 6.82
N ASP A 80 20.48 -7.67 6.56
CA ASP A 80 21.37 -6.58 6.15
C ASP A 80 20.87 -5.87 4.88
N THR A 81 20.23 -6.61 3.96
CA THR A 81 19.70 -6.06 2.70
C THR A 81 18.19 -6.25 2.52
N LEU A 82 17.57 -7.31 3.10
CA LEU A 82 16.12 -7.52 3.02
C LEU A 82 15.32 -6.38 3.66
N LYS A 83 15.85 -5.74 4.71
CA LYS A 83 15.19 -4.63 5.42
C LYS A 83 14.91 -3.42 4.53
N GLU A 84 15.63 -3.27 3.41
CA GLU A 84 15.48 -2.18 2.45
C GLU A 84 14.28 -2.36 1.51
N VAL A 85 13.67 -3.56 1.49
CA VAL A 85 12.44 -3.79 0.72
C VAL A 85 11.32 -2.95 1.33
N GLN A 86 10.63 -2.21 0.48
CA GLN A 86 9.48 -1.41 0.91
C GLN A 86 8.25 -2.29 1.04
N ILE A 87 7.58 -2.20 2.19
CA ILE A 87 6.33 -2.90 2.49
C ILE A 87 5.18 -1.90 2.60
N ASN A 88 4.13 -2.12 1.81
CA ASN A 88 2.92 -1.31 1.79
C ASN A 88 1.74 -2.15 2.27
N ILE A 89 1.12 -1.77 3.37
CA ILE A 89 0.04 -2.53 4.02
C ILE A 89 -1.21 -1.66 4.07
N THR A 90 -2.33 -2.21 3.62
CA THR A 90 -3.65 -1.64 3.91
C THR A 90 -4.47 -2.65 4.69
N ASP A 91 -4.96 -2.27 5.87
CA ASP A 91 -5.83 -3.06 6.73
C ASP A 91 -7.19 -2.37 6.84
N SER A 92 -8.26 -3.08 6.46
CA SER A 92 -9.62 -2.54 6.48
C SER A 92 -10.17 -2.30 7.89
N LEU A 93 -9.59 -2.89 8.93
CA LEU A 93 -10.13 -2.88 10.29
C LEU A 93 -10.40 -1.48 10.84
N PRO A 94 -9.45 -0.53 10.87
CA PRO A 94 -9.69 0.79 11.48
C PRO A 94 -10.84 1.57 10.80
N TYR A 95 -11.12 1.27 9.53
CA TYR A 95 -12.20 1.89 8.77
C TYR A 95 -13.53 1.21 9.03
N GLN A 96 -13.51 -0.12 9.11
CA GLN A 96 -14.68 -0.91 9.48
C GLN A 96 -15.15 -0.54 10.88
N GLU A 97 -14.26 -0.40 11.86
CA GLU A 97 -14.64 -0.06 13.24
C GLU A 97 -15.23 1.33 13.36
N ARG A 98 -14.64 2.34 12.71
CA ARG A 98 -15.25 3.67 12.62
C ARG A 98 -16.66 3.62 12.01
N THR A 99 -16.85 2.77 11.00
CA THR A 99 -18.17 2.54 10.39
C THR A 99 -19.12 1.83 11.36
N LYS A 100 -18.63 0.90 12.19
CA LYS A 100 -19.44 0.24 13.22
C LYS A 100 -19.87 1.22 14.30
N GLU A 101 -18.96 2.06 14.79
CA GLU A 101 -19.25 3.12 15.77
C GLU A 101 -20.31 4.08 15.23
N LEU A 102 -20.14 4.56 13.99
CA LEU A 102 -21.13 5.41 13.32
C LEU A 102 -22.50 4.73 13.23
N ALA A 103 -22.55 3.43 12.89
CA ALA A 103 -23.81 2.69 12.85
C ALA A 103 -24.41 2.55 14.26
N ARG A 104 -23.61 2.24 15.28
CA ARG A 104 -24.09 2.14 16.67
C ARG A 104 -24.72 3.44 17.12
N ASP A 105 -24.07 4.57 16.85
CA ASP A 105 -24.56 5.90 17.23
C ASP A 105 -25.84 6.27 16.46
N THR A 106 -25.87 5.99 15.16
CA THR A 106 -27.00 6.32 14.28
C THR A 106 -28.25 5.50 14.64
N PHE A 107 -28.08 4.20 14.86
CA PHE A 107 -29.19 3.29 15.17
C PHE A 107 -29.48 3.16 16.67
N LYS A 108 -28.63 3.75 17.52
CA LYS A 108 -28.66 3.62 18.99
C LYS A 108 -28.69 2.17 19.45
N ARG A 109 -27.85 1.33 18.83
CA ARG A 109 -27.81 -0.13 19.03
C ARG A 109 -26.40 -0.68 18.94
N GLU A 110 -25.98 -1.44 19.96
CA GLU A 110 -24.66 -2.09 19.98
C GLU A 110 -24.46 -3.11 18.85
N ASP A 111 -25.54 -3.80 18.47
CA ASP A 111 -25.60 -4.85 17.45
C ASP A 111 -25.98 -4.31 16.05
N ALA A 112 -25.93 -2.99 15.82
CA ALA A 112 -26.47 -2.35 14.60
C ALA A 112 -26.00 -3.01 13.29
N ILE A 113 -24.70 -3.34 13.20
CA ILE A 113 -24.13 -3.96 12.00
C ILE A 113 -24.69 -5.37 11.77
N ASP A 114 -24.78 -6.18 12.83
CA ASP A 114 -25.26 -7.55 12.72
C ASP A 114 -26.77 -7.58 12.47
N TYR A 115 -27.51 -6.64 13.07
CA TYR A 115 -28.92 -6.38 12.75
C TYR A 115 -29.12 -6.08 11.25
N ILE A 116 -28.33 -5.16 10.69
CA ILE A 116 -28.40 -4.81 9.26
C ILE A 116 -28.04 -6.00 8.37
N ARG A 117 -26.99 -6.76 8.73
CA ARG A 117 -26.59 -7.97 8.00
C ARG A 117 -27.67 -9.04 8.00
N GLN A 118 -28.30 -9.30 9.13
CA GLN A 118 -29.39 -10.27 9.23
C GLN A 118 -30.57 -9.90 8.33
N ARG A 119 -30.93 -8.61 8.28
CA ARG A 119 -31.95 -8.11 7.35
C ARG A 119 -31.54 -8.31 5.88
N ALA A 120 -30.30 -7.97 5.54
CA ALA A 120 -29.78 -8.17 4.19
C ALA A 120 -29.81 -9.65 3.76
N ILE A 121 -29.42 -10.57 4.66
CA ILE A 121 -29.48 -12.03 4.46
C ILE A 121 -30.93 -12.51 4.28
N ALA A 122 -31.87 -11.94 5.04
CA ALA A 122 -33.30 -12.20 4.90
C ALA A 122 -33.93 -11.59 3.63
N ASN A 123 -33.11 -11.12 2.67
CA ASN A 123 -33.52 -10.47 1.43
C ASN A 123 -34.35 -9.18 1.60
N ASP A 124 -34.30 -8.52 2.75
CA ASP A 124 -34.91 -7.21 2.94
C ASP A 124 -34.17 -6.15 2.09
N PRO A 125 -34.86 -5.45 1.16
CA PRO A 125 -34.26 -4.39 0.33
C PRO A 125 -33.59 -3.29 1.15
N LEU A 126 -34.18 -2.91 2.29
CA LEU A 126 -33.63 -1.85 3.15
C LEU A 126 -32.33 -2.31 3.82
N GLY A 127 -32.30 -3.53 4.35
CA GLY A 127 -31.10 -4.15 4.92
C GLY A 127 -29.96 -4.25 3.90
N LYS A 128 -30.25 -4.66 2.66
CA LYS A 128 -29.26 -4.70 1.56
C LYS A 128 -28.70 -3.32 1.25
N MET A 129 -29.57 -2.32 1.08
CA MET A 129 -29.16 -0.94 0.80
C MET A 129 -28.32 -0.36 1.95
N MET A 130 -28.71 -0.60 3.20
CA MET A 130 -27.93 -0.14 4.37
C MET A 130 -26.56 -0.80 4.44
N LEU A 131 -26.49 -2.12 4.22
CA LEU A 131 -25.22 -2.84 4.22
C LEU A 131 -24.28 -2.35 3.11
N GLU A 132 -24.83 -2.07 1.92
CA GLU A 132 -24.09 -1.47 0.82
C GLU A 132 -23.56 -0.08 1.19
N LYS A 133 -24.38 0.80 1.77
CA LYS A 133 -23.96 2.13 2.23
C LYS A 133 -22.83 2.05 3.27
N LEU A 134 -22.89 1.11 4.20
CA LEU A 134 -21.82 0.91 5.20
C LEU A 134 -20.52 0.44 4.54
N ASN A 135 -20.60 -0.49 3.59
CA ASN A 135 -19.44 -0.96 2.84
C ASN A 135 -18.83 0.18 1.99
N ASN A 136 -19.66 1.00 1.36
CA ASN A 136 -19.23 2.17 0.58
C ASN A 136 -18.56 3.20 1.49
N HIS A 137 -19.12 3.49 2.66
CA HIS A 137 -18.51 4.40 3.62
C HIS A 137 -17.14 3.89 4.11
N THR A 138 -17.01 2.58 4.38
CA THR A 138 -15.72 1.97 4.71
C THR A 138 -14.72 2.13 3.56
N ALA A 139 -15.15 1.87 2.32
CA ALA A 139 -14.30 1.98 1.13
C ALA A 139 -13.86 3.43 0.87
N GLU A 140 -14.77 4.40 0.93
CA GLU A 140 -14.48 5.83 0.87
C GLU A 140 -13.48 6.25 1.94
N SER A 141 -13.64 5.74 3.16
CA SER A 141 -12.74 6.05 4.26
C SER A 141 -11.32 5.51 4.02
N ILE A 142 -11.17 4.34 3.40
CA ILE A 142 -9.87 3.83 2.96
C ILE A 142 -9.29 4.72 1.86
N LEU A 143 -10.11 5.13 0.88
CA LEU A 143 -9.67 6.01 -0.21
C LEU A 143 -9.27 7.41 0.26
N LEU A 144 -9.85 7.92 1.36
CA LEU A 144 -9.44 9.19 1.98
C LEU A 144 -7.97 9.16 2.41
N ASP A 145 -7.50 8.00 2.89
CA ASP A 145 -6.11 7.78 3.29
C ASP A 145 -5.26 7.19 2.15
N ALA A 146 -5.76 7.14 0.90
CA ALA A 146 -5.00 6.58 -0.20
C ALA A 146 -3.71 7.37 -0.49
N PRO A 147 -2.61 6.71 -0.89
CA PRO A 147 -1.33 7.36 -1.23
C PRO A 147 -1.45 8.50 -2.24
N SER A 148 -2.32 8.38 -3.25
CA SER A 148 -2.56 9.45 -4.23
C SER A 148 -3.13 10.71 -3.58
N ARG A 149 -4.02 10.56 -2.58
CA ARG A 149 -4.59 11.67 -1.81
C ARG A 149 -3.59 12.24 -0.83
N THR A 150 -2.84 11.40 -0.13
CA THR A 150 -1.73 11.84 0.73
C THR A 150 -0.74 12.69 -0.06
N PHE A 151 -0.33 12.22 -1.24
CA PHE A 151 0.53 12.98 -2.15
C PHE A 151 -0.09 14.32 -2.54
N THR A 152 -1.36 14.32 -2.98
CA THR A 152 -2.05 15.55 -3.38
C THR A 152 -2.17 16.57 -2.25
N TYR A 153 -2.50 16.10 -1.05
CA TYR A 153 -2.59 16.91 0.15
C TYR A 153 -1.22 17.52 0.51
N LEU A 154 -0.18 16.70 0.62
CA LEU A 154 1.15 17.15 1.03
C LEU A 154 1.76 18.12 0.02
N HIS A 155 1.53 17.87 -1.27
CA HIS A 155 2.01 18.75 -2.32
C HIS A 155 1.30 20.11 -2.30
N ALA A 156 -0.03 20.13 -2.17
CA ALA A 156 -0.79 21.37 -2.03
C ALA A 156 -0.35 22.15 -0.77
N TYR A 157 -0.20 21.45 0.35
CA TYR A 157 0.26 22.05 1.61
C TYR A 157 1.66 22.67 1.47
N ALA A 158 2.60 21.96 0.85
CA ALA A 158 3.96 22.45 0.64
C ALA A 158 4.01 23.67 -0.30
N ARG A 159 3.08 23.78 -1.27
CA ARG A 159 2.94 24.96 -2.13
C ARG A 159 2.38 26.18 -1.40
N GLU A 160 1.42 25.97 -0.51
CA GLU A 160 0.76 27.06 0.23
C GLU A 160 1.59 27.59 1.39
N TYR A 161 2.47 26.76 1.98
CA TYR A 161 3.29 27.13 3.13
C TYR A 161 4.81 26.92 2.88
N PRO A 162 5.44 27.70 1.99
CA PRO A 162 6.89 27.64 1.76
C PRO A 162 7.65 28.33 2.92
N MET A 163 7.68 27.74 4.11
CA MET A 163 8.44 28.31 5.23
C MET A 163 9.93 27.96 5.12
N GLY A 164 10.74 28.96 4.76
CA GLY A 164 12.16 28.97 5.13
C GLY A 164 12.30 29.15 6.64
N GLY A 165 12.93 28.19 7.32
CA GLY A 165 13.16 28.28 8.76
C GLY A 165 13.52 26.94 9.38
N TYR A 166 14.81 26.60 9.32
CA TYR A 166 15.54 25.66 10.18
C TYR A 166 14.76 24.60 10.98
N GLY A 167 14.96 23.34 10.60
CA GLY A 167 15.35 22.31 11.56
C GLY A 167 14.23 21.48 12.19
N LEU A 168 14.09 20.26 11.67
CA LEU A 168 13.96 19.01 12.43
C LEU A 168 13.12 19.06 13.71
N GLY A 169 11.82 18.83 13.51
CA GLY A 169 10.94 18.29 14.54
C GLY A 169 9.78 19.21 14.86
N ARG A 170 8.60 18.82 14.41
CA ARG A 170 7.60 18.20 15.29
C ARG A 170 6.24 18.16 14.59
N TYR A 171 5.85 16.96 14.17
CA TYR A 171 4.49 16.42 14.20
C TYR A 171 3.41 17.27 13.51
N ILE A 172 2.78 16.81 12.44
CA ILE A 172 1.74 15.76 12.50
C ILE A 172 0.84 15.88 13.76
N ARG A 173 0.51 17.12 14.19
CA ARG A 173 -0.39 17.40 15.31
C ARG A 173 -1.59 18.27 14.94
N GLY A 174 -1.78 18.56 13.66
CA GLY A 174 -2.91 19.34 13.17
C GLY A 174 -3.39 18.86 11.82
N PHE A 175 -3.90 17.63 11.71
CA PHE A 175 -4.74 17.21 10.58
C PHE A 175 -6.12 17.94 10.56
N GLY A 176 -6.30 18.98 11.40
CA GLY A 176 -7.60 19.52 11.75
C GLY A 176 -8.19 20.56 10.78
N GLU A 177 -7.40 21.25 9.95
CA GLU A 177 -7.94 22.44 9.26
C GLU A 177 -7.59 22.59 7.77
N PHE A 178 -6.64 21.82 7.21
CA PHE A 178 -6.50 21.78 5.76
C PHE A 178 -7.43 20.73 5.18
N ARG A 179 -8.50 21.17 4.51
CA ARG A 179 -9.41 20.26 3.81
C ARG A 179 -8.64 19.65 2.64
N PRO A 180 -8.42 18.32 2.58
CA PRO A 180 -7.82 17.71 1.41
C PRO A 180 -8.60 18.12 0.16
N PRO A 181 -7.95 18.22 -1.01
CA PRO A 181 -8.63 18.60 -2.24
C PRO A 181 -9.91 17.79 -2.42
N LYS A 182 -10.99 18.47 -2.84
CA LYS A 182 -12.35 17.93 -3.02
C LYS A 182 -12.45 16.77 -4.03
N HIS A 183 -11.33 16.30 -4.56
CA HIS A 183 -11.33 15.18 -5.49
C HIS A 183 -11.66 13.89 -4.76
N GLU A 184 -12.77 13.30 -5.16
CA GLU A 184 -13.21 11.98 -4.74
C GLU A 184 -12.79 10.98 -5.81
N ILE A 185 -12.12 9.90 -5.40
CA ILE A 185 -11.89 8.77 -6.28
C ILE A 185 -13.21 7.99 -6.31
N PRO A 186 -13.91 7.93 -7.45
CA PRO A 186 -15.27 7.45 -7.46
C PRO A 186 -15.30 5.93 -7.27
N LEU A 187 -16.24 5.47 -6.42
CA LEU A 187 -16.33 4.07 -5.98
C LEU A 187 -16.70 3.09 -7.11
N ASP A 188 -17.38 3.57 -8.15
CA ASP A 188 -17.80 2.79 -9.32
C ASP A 188 -16.61 2.10 -9.99
N ARG A 189 -15.42 2.73 -9.98
CA ARG A 189 -14.16 2.16 -10.48
C ARG A 189 -13.77 0.83 -9.79
N PHE A 190 -14.17 0.66 -8.53
CA PHE A 190 -13.83 -0.50 -7.70
C PHE A 190 -14.95 -1.54 -7.62
N GLN A 191 -16.11 -1.28 -8.20
CA GLN A 191 -17.19 -2.27 -8.24
C GLN A 191 -16.74 -3.53 -8.99
N SER A 192 -17.10 -4.66 -8.42
CA SER A 192 -16.79 -5.99 -8.94
C SER A 192 -17.93 -6.93 -8.60
N ASN A 193 -18.33 -7.76 -9.57
CA ASN A 193 -19.42 -8.73 -9.40
C ASN A 193 -19.06 -9.85 -8.40
N SER A 194 -17.77 -10.08 -8.14
CA SER A 194 -17.29 -11.24 -7.38
C SER A 194 -16.55 -10.90 -6.08
N ARG A 195 -16.27 -9.61 -5.83
CA ARG A 195 -15.50 -9.17 -4.66
C ARG A 195 -16.16 -7.99 -3.97
N SER A 196 -16.08 -7.96 -2.64
CA SER A 196 -16.48 -6.79 -1.85
C SER A 196 -15.67 -5.56 -2.27
N ILE A 197 -16.33 -4.41 -2.36
CA ILE A 197 -15.69 -3.12 -2.69
C ILE A 197 -14.58 -2.78 -1.69
N VAL A 198 -14.79 -3.07 -0.40
CA VAL A 198 -13.78 -2.84 0.66
C VAL A 198 -12.51 -3.62 0.37
N ARG A 199 -12.63 -4.87 -0.10
CA ARG A 199 -11.48 -5.70 -0.47
C ARG A 199 -10.74 -5.10 -1.66
N THR A 200 -11.45 -4.77 -2.74
CA THR A 200 -10.85 -4.22 -3.97
C THR A 200 -10.13 -2.89 -3.69
N VAL A 201 -10.75 -2.01 -2.90
CA VAL A 201 -10.14 -0.73 -2.48
C VAL A 201 -8.92 -0.97 -1.59
N THR A 202 -8.99 -1.91 -0.64
CA THR A 202 -7.85 -2.26 0.21
C THR A 202 -6.66 -2.73 -0.63
N GLU A 203 -6.89 -3.64 -1.58
CA GLU A 203 -5.87 -4.15 -2.52
C GLU A 203 -5.28 -3.00 -3.36
N TRP A 204 -6.12 -2.12 -3.90
CA TRP A 204 -5.67 -0.99 -4.71
C TRP A 204 -4.86 0.05 -3.91
N THR A 205 -5.25 0.34 -2.67
CA THR A 205 -4.56 1.33 -1.84
C THR A 205 -3.12 0.90 -1.52
N SER A 206 -2.89 -0.36 -1.16
CA SER A 206 -1.53 -0.89 -0.98
C SER A 206 -0.76 -1.05 -2.30
N LYS A 207 -1.44 -1.31 -3.41
CA LYS A 207 -0.80 -1.39 -4.73
C LYS A 207 -0.31 -0.01 -5.19
N SER A 208 -1.18 0.99 -5.14
CA SER A 208 -0.87 2.38 -5.54
C SER A 208 0.23 3.00 -4.70
N ALA A 209 0.34 2.61 -3.42
CA ALA A 209 1.46 2.98 -2.54
C ALA A 209 2.84 2.68 -3.17
N SER A 210 2.96 1.64 -3.99
CA SER A 210 4.22 1.29 -4.65
C SER A 210 4.67 2.31 -5.70
N VAL A 211 3.73 3.11 -6.21
CA VAL A 211 3.98 4.19 -7.17
C VAL A 211 4.15 5.53 -6.43
N PHE A 212 3.24 5.83 -5.50
CA PHE A 212 3.17 7.15 -4.88
C PHE A 212 4.17 7.36 -3.73
N SER A 213 4.63 6.31 -3.05
CA SER A 213 5.53 6.44 -1.88
C SER A 213 6.78 7.26 -2.16
N ASP A 214 7.45 6.95 -3.28
CA ASP A 214 8.71 7.59 -3.64
C ASP A 214 8.47 9.06 -3.98
N ALA A 215 7.31 9.36 -4.56
CA ALA A 215 6.90 10.72 -4.85
C ALA A 215 6.59 11.49 -3.55
N ILE A 216 5.88 10.86 -2.61
CA ILE A 216 5.56 11.43 -1.29
C ILE A 216 6.84 11.81 -0.52
N ASP A 217 7.82 10.90 -0.46
CA ASP A 217 9.09 11.15 0.26
C ASP A 217 9.95 12.24 -0.38
N LYS A 218 9.66 12.57 -1.65
CA LYS A 218 10.37 13.57 -2.43
C LYS A 218 9.67 14.92 -2.44
N ILE A 219 8.51 15.06 -1.78
CA ILE A 219 7.87 16.36 -1.56
C ILE A 219 8.78 17.17 -0.63
N PRO A 220 9.41 18.26 -1.10
CA PRO A 220 10.27 19.07 -0.26
C PRO A 220 9.41 19.83 0.74
N PHE A 221 9.64 19.62 2.04
CA PHE A 221 9.08 20.48 3.09
C PHE A 221 9.91 21.77 3.27
N GLU A 222 11.16 21.78 2.79
CA GLU A 222 12.04 22.93 2.82
C GLU A 222 12.20 23.51 1.40
N GLY A 223 11.67 24.73 1.19
CA GLY A 223 11.99 25.55 0.02
C GLY A 223 11.26 25.17 -1.27
N PHE A 224 9.96 25.49 -1.34
CA PHE A 224 9.27 25.67 -2.62
C PHE A 224 9.78 26.96 -3.30
N LEU A 225 10.98 26.93 -3.88
CA LEU A 225 11.41 27.97 -4.83
C LEU A 225 10.84 27.62 -6.20
N HIS A 226 9.57 28.01 -6.45
CA HIS A 226 8.88 28.06 -7.77
C HIS A 226 9.49 27.19 -8.88
N SER A 227 9.76 25.92 -8.60
CA SER A 227 10.63 25.15 -9.47
C SER A 227 9.78 24.57 -10.57
N HIS A 228 10.26 24.71 -11.81
CA HIS A 228 9.63 24.10 -12.96
C HIS A 228 9.35 22.62 -12.66
N PRO A 229 8.21 22.03 -13.07
CA PRO A 229 7.85 20.62 -12.78
C PRO A 229 8.96 19.61 -13.05
N MET A 230 9.87 19.93 -13.98
CA MET A 230 11.07 19.15 -14.30
C MET A 230 12.08 19.04 -13.16
N LEU A 231 12.23 20.10 -12.35
CA LEU A 231 13.13 20.12 -11.21
C LEU A 231 12.47 19.49 -9.98
N ASP A 232 11.14 19.43 -9.95
CA ASP A 232 10.37 18.82 -8.86
C ASP A 232 10.73 17.33 -8.71
N PRO A 233 11.44 16.95 -7.63
CA PRO A 233 11.84 15.57 -7.41
C PRO A 233 10.63 14.63 -7.19
N SER A 234 9.53 15.16 -6.66
CA SER A 234 8.30 14.42 -6.40
C SER A 234 7.58 14.05 -7.69
N TYR A 235 7.48 15.01 -8.62
CA TYR A 235 6.96 14.73 -9.96
C TYR A 235 7.85 13.72 -10.68
N ARG A 236 9.17 13.93 -10.73
CA ARG A 236 10.10 12.98 -11.36
C ARG A 236 10.00 11.56 -10.83
N ALA A 237 9.74 11.38 -9.53
CA ALA A 237 9.50 10.06 -8.95
C ALA A 237 8.17 9.46 -9.44
N LEU A 238 7.09 10.26 -9.48
CA LEU A 238 5.75 9.82 -9.87
C LEU A 238 5.68 9.25 -11.31
N ARG A 239 6.45 9.81 -12.24
CA ARG A 239 6.43 9.42 -13.67
C ARG A 239 7.29 8.20 -14.02
N LYS A 240 8.09 7.68 -13.09
CA LYS A 240 8.90 6.48 -13.31
C LYS A 240 8.02 5.26 -13.57
N SER A 241 8.52 4.31 -14.35
CA SER A 241 7.84 3.04 -14.57
C SER A 241 8.01 2.07 -13.40
N HIS A 242 6.95 1.35 -13.05
CA HIS A 242 6.96 0.26 -12.07
C HIS A 242 6.38 -1.02 -12.69
N ALA A 243 6.92 -2.17 -12.29
CA ALA A 243 6.45 -3.49 -12.71
C ALA A 243 5.64 -4.17 -11.60
N PHE A 244 4.57 -4.85 -12.01
CA PHE A 244 3.64 -5.59 -11.16
C PHE A 244 3.55 -7.03 -11.67
N ASP A 245 3.39 -7.98 -10.74
CA ASP A 245 3.11 -9.37 -11.10
C ASP A 245 1.78 -9.49 -11.87
N ARG A 246 1.68 -10.56 -12.65
CA ARG A 246 0.50 -10.89 -13.45
C ARG A 246 -0.71 -11.17 -12.58
N GLY A 247 -1.86 -10.63 -12.98
CA GLY A 247 -3.17 -11.06 -12.44
C GLY A 247 -4.06 -9.96 -11.88
N ASN A 248 -3.61 -8.70 -11.89
CA ASN A 248 -4.45 -7.58 -11.43
C ASN A 248 -4.31 -6.31 -12.29
N LYS A 249 -4.30 -6.50 -13.62
CA LYS A 249 -4.18 -5.43 -14.62
C LYS A 249 -5.15 -4.27 -14.38
N LYS A 250 -6.43 -4.56 -14.06
CA LYS A 250 -7.44 -3.53 -13.75
C LYS A 250 -6.96 -2.55 -12.67
N LEU A 251 -6.38 -3.04 -11.57
CA LEU A 251 -5.90 -2.17 -10.50
C LEU A 251 -4.61 -1.43 -10.87
N VAL A 252 -3.78 -2.01 -11.74
CA VAL A 252 -2.59 -1.33 -12.29
C VAL A 252 -3.01 -0.20 -13.21
N ASP A 253 -3.94 -0.44 -14.12
CA ASP A 253 -4.50 0.57 -15.03
C ASP A 253 -5.15 1.71 -14.23
N LEU A 254 -5.96 1.38 -13.21
CA LEU A 254 -6.52 2.39 -12.29
C LEU A 254 -5.45 3.19 -11.54
N THR A 255 -4.32 2.56 -11.20
CA THR A 255 -3.20 3.25 -10.57
C THR A 255 -2.53 4.20 -11.57
N ASP A 256 -2.35 3.80 -12.83
CA ASP A 256 -1.79 4.67 -13.87
C ASP A 256 -2.71 5.86 -14.19
N ASP A 257 -4.02 5.61 -14.27
CA ASP A 257 -5.03 6.65 -14.47
C ASP A 257 -5.00 7.68 -13.33
N GLU A 258 -5.02 7.23 -12.07
CA GLU A 258 -4.97 8.13 -10.91
C GLU A 258 -3.65 8.90 -10.86
N ARG A 259 -2.53 8.24 -11.17
CA ARG A 259 -1.20 8.85 -11.25
C ARG A 259 -1.14 9.99 -12.26
N ARG A 260 -1.69 9.79 -13.45
CA ARG A 260 -1.80 10.84 -14.49
C ARG A 260 -2.79 11.93 -14.08
N ASP A 261 -3.90 11.57 -13.47
CA ASP A 261 -4.92 12.52 -13.05
C ASP A 261 -4.43 13.47 -11.95
N VAL A 262 -3.74 12.94 -10.94
CA VAL A 262 -3.06 13.71 -9.90
C VAL A 262 -2.05 14.68 -10.51
N ALA A 263 -1.23 14.22 -11.47
CA ALA A 263 -0.27 15.06 -12.15
C ALA A 263 -0.92 16.22 -12.93
N ARG A 264 -2.03 15.95 -13.63
CA ARG A 264 -2.86 16.98 -14.30
C ARG A 264 -3.35 18.04 -13.33
N ARG A 265 -3.90 17.61 -12.20
CA ARG A 265 -4.45 18.51 -11.16
C ARG A 265 -3.39 19.40 -10.52
N MET A 266 -2.16 18.92 -10.40
CA MET A 266 -1.04 19.71 -9.88
C MET A 266 -0.47 20.71 -10.89
N GLN A 267 -1.06 20.80 -12.09
CA GLN A 267 -0.61 21.65 -13.20
C GLN A 267 0.80 21.30 -13.70
N TYR A 268 1.23 20.05 -13.50
CA TYR A 268 2.44 19.51 -14.15
C TYR A 268 2.22 19.15 -15.63
N HIS A 269 1.06 19.52 -16.17
CA HIS A 269 0.49 19.03 -17.40
C HIS A 269 0.06 20.24 -18.24
N SER A 270 0.98 21.18 -18.47
CA SER A 270 0.86 22.03 -19.64
C SER A 270 1.09 21.17 -20.88
N TYR A 271 0.40 21.45 -22.00
CA TYR A 271 0.52 20.68 -23.24
C TYR A 271 2.00 20.46 -23.66
N TRP A 272 2.83 21.49 -23.45
CA TRP A 272 4.28 21.45 -23.68
C TRP A 272 5.05 20.49 -22.77
N GLN A 273 4.62 20.34 -21.51
CA GLN A 273 5.28 19.46 -20.55
C GLN A 273 5.02 17.98 -20.81
N GLU A 274 3.87 17.60 -21.37
CA GLU A 274 3.56 16.19 -21.66
C GLU A 274 4.33 15.65 -22.87
N GLU A 275 4.52 16.47 -23.91
CA GLU A 275 5.33 16.10 -25.09
C GLU A 275 6.82 15.99 -24.76
N GLU A 276 7.35 16.89 -23.93
CA GLU A 276 8.77 16.86 -23.55
C GLU A 276 9.07 15.78 -22.49
N TYR A 277 8.11 15.43 -21.64
CA TYR A 277 8.33 14.63 -20.44
C TYR A 277 7.23 13.61 -20.14
N PRO A 278 7.01 12.62 -21.02
CA PRO A 278 5.93 11.66 -20.86
C PRO A 278 6.09 10.79 -19.62
N PHE A 279 4.95 10.33 -19.11
CA PHE A 279 4.86 9.25 -18.13
C PHE A 279 5.32 7.94 -18.75
N GLU A 280 6.24 7.23 -18.09
CA GLU A 280 6.59 5.88 -18.50
C GLU A 280 5.47 4.91 -18.12
N PRO A 281 5.02 4.01 -19.00
CA PRO A 281 3.90 3.11 -18.70
C PRO A 281 4.22 2.18 -17.53
N LEU A 282 3.21 1.86 -16.73
CA LEU A 282 3.30 0.79 -15.74
C LEU A 282 3.25 -0.58 -16.44
N TYR A 283 4.04 -1.54 -15.98
CA TYR A 283 4.00 -2.92 -16.50
C TYR A 283 3.12 -3.79 -15.61
N GLY A 284 1.88 -4.06 -16.03
CA GLY A 284 0.87 -4.76 -15.23
C GLY A 284 0.77 -6.28 -15.40
N ASP A 285 1.71 -6.91 -16.11
CA ASP A 285 1.63 -8.33 -16.51
C ASP A 285 3.03 -8.99 -16.62
N VAL A 286 3.91 -8.76 -15.64
CA VAL A 286 5.24 -9.41 -15.63
C VAL A 286 5.13 -10.77 -14.94
N ASP A 287 5.53 -11.85 -15.60
CA ASP A 287 5.46 -13.20 -15.02
C ASP A 287 6.58 -13.40 -13.97
N SER A 288 6.20 -13.72 -12.73
CA SER A 288 7.13 -14.06 -11.63
C SER A 288 8.07 -15.23 -11.95
N ARG A 289 7.72 -16.10 -12.91
CA ARG A 289 8.56 -17.19 -13.41
C ARG A 289 9.65 -16.73 -14.36
N GLU A 290 9.61 -15.47 -14.78
CA GLU A 290 10.53 -14.90 -15.76
C GLU A 290 11.36 -13.75 -15.18
N SER A 291 10.95 -13.17 -14.05
CA SER A 291 11.65 -12.05 -13.38
C SER A 291 12.11 -12.39 -11.97
N PHE A 292 13.43 -12.30 -11.69
CA PHE A 292 13.95 -12.46 -10.33
C PHE A 292 13.54 -11.31 -9.39
N TYR A 293 13.25 -10.12 -9.93
CA TYR A 293 12.78 -9.01 -9.12
C TYR A 293 11.30 -9.17 -8.72
N ILE A 294 10.46 -9.73 -9.60
CA ILE A 294 9.07 -10.05 -9.21
C ILE A 294 9.06 -11.19 -8.19
N GLN A 295 9.85 -12.26 -8.43
CA GLN A 295 9.94 -13.37 -7.49
C GLN A 295 10.52 -12.95 -6.13
N SER A 296 11.49 -12.01 -6.10
CA SER A 296 11.96 -11.46 -4.83
C SER A 296 10.87 -10.63 -4.13
N SER A 297 10.07 -9.85 -4.87
CA SER A 297 8.90 -9.19 -4.29
C SER A 297 7.87 -10.18 -3.71
N ASP A 298 7.54 -11.29 -4.38
CA ASP A 298 6.67 -12.35 -3.82
C ASP A 298 7.22 -12.89 -2.49
N ILE A 299 8.50 -13.27 -2.48
CA ILE A 299 9.14 -13.83 -1.28
C ILE A 299 9.14 -12.80 -0.13
N ALA A 300 9.48 -11.55 -0.41
CA ALA A 300 9.46 -10.49 0.60
C ALA A 300 8.04 -10.22 1.12
N ALA A 301 7.03 -10.21 0.23
CA ALA A 301 5.62 -10.10 0.62
C ALA A 301 5.21 -11.28 1.52
N GLY A 302 5.63 -12.51 1.18
CA GLY A 302 5.40 -13.71 1.99
C GLY A 302 6.03 -13.65 3.38
N ILE A 303 7.26 -13.13 3.50
CA ILE A 303 7.92 -12.90 4.80
C ILE A 303 7.18 -11.82 5.59
N ALA A 304 6.83 -10.69 4.96
CA ALA A 304 6.08 -9.62 5.60
C ALA A 304 4.70 -10.08 6.09
N LYS A 305 4.00 -10.91 5.29
CA LYS A 305 2.76 -11.58 5.70
C LYS A 305 2.95 -12.43 6.95
N HIS A 306 3.99 -13.27 6.97
CA HIS A 306 4.26 -14.11 8.14
C HIS A 306 4.52 -13.27 9.41
N LEU A 307 5.30 -12.19 9.29
CA LEU A 307 5.54 -11.25 10.39
C LEU A 307 4.23 -10.59 10.84
N PHE A 308 3.40 -10.15 9.90
CA PHE A 308 2.12 -9.54 10.21
C PHE A 308 1.16 -10.52 10.91
N GLU A 309 1.08 -11.77 10.45
CA GLU A 309 0.26 -12.81 11.06
C GLU A 309 0.70 -13.17 12.49
N THR A 310 2.01 -13.10 12.77
CA THR A 310 2.57 -13.51 14.07
C THR A 310 2.65 -12.37 15.09
N GLY A 311 2.85 -11.13 14.66
CA GLY A 311 3.03 -9.99 15.57
C GLY A 311 2.43 -8.67 15.10
N GLY A 312 1.53 -8.70 14.11
CA GLY A 312 0.87 -7.52 13.57
C GLY A 312 1.82 -6.54 12.89
N ILE A 313 1.40 -5.29 12.78
CA ILE A 313 2.19 -4.24 12.12
C ILE A 313 3.53 -3.97 12.83
N ILE A 314 3.61 -4.12 14.16
CA ILE A 314 4.86 -3.97 14.93
C ILE A 314 5.93 -4.93 14.44
N ALA A 315 5.59 -6.19 14.21
CA ALA A 315 6.57 -7.18 13.77
C ALA A 315 7.14 -6.83 12.40
N VAL A 316 6.33 -6.24 11.50
CA VAL A 316 6.79 -5.77 10.19
C VAL A 316 7.72 -4.56 10.35
N THR A 317 7.31 -3.53 11.10
CA THR A 317 8.11 -2.29 11.26
C THR A 317 9.41 -2.48 12.04
N LYS A 318 9.51 -3.54 12.85
CA LYS A 318 10.75 -3.91 13.54
C LYS A 318 11.83 -4.46 12.60
N HIS A 319 11.44 -5.00 11.44
CA HIS A 319 12.37 -5.67 10.52
C HIS A 319 12.58 -4.90 9.22
N PHE A 320 11.54 -4.26 8.69
CA PHE A 320 11.64 -3.45 7.48
C PHE A 320 11.85 -1.99 7.81
N GLU A 321 12.85 -1.38 7.19
CA GLU A 321 13.12 0.06 7.34
C GLU A 321 12.03 0.90 6.68
N TYR A 322 11.39 0.36 5.64
CA TYR A 322 10.35 1.05 4.90
C TYR A 322 8.98 0.38 4.97
N VAL A 323 8.11 0.88 5.85
CA VAL A 323 6.69 0.48 5.93
C VAL A 323 5.77 1.67 5.72
N MET A 324 4.80 1.52 4.81
CA MET A 324 3.60 2.34 4.78
C MET A 324 2.40 1.54 5.23
N PHE A 325 1.68 2.03 6.24
CA PHE A 325 0.47 1.42 6.76
C PHE A 325 -0.71 2.37 6.54
N ASN A 326 -1.75 1.92 5.84
CA ASN A 326 -2.94 2.70 5.54
C ASN A 326 -2.60 4.08 4.94
N GLY A 327 -1.72 4.06 3.93
CA GLY A 327 -1.29 5.23 3.15
C GLY A 327 -0.43 6.26 3.88
N LYS A 328 0.09 5.91 5.07
CA LYS A 328 1.01 6.74 5.84
C LYS A 328 2.31 6.01 6.11
N ARG A 329 3.41 6.76 6.13
CA ARG A 329 4.70 6.30 6.65
C ARG A 329 4.54 5.93 8.12
N THR A 330 5.01 4.76 8.53
CA THR A 330 4.75 4.23 9.89
C THR A 330 6.04 3.77 10.54
N SER A 331 6.39 4.35 11.68
CA SER A 331 7.51 3.92 12.50
C SER A 331 7.13 2.75 13.43
N SER A 332 8.11 2.19 14.14
CA SER A 332 7.84 1.16 15.15
C SER A 332 7.03 1.71 16.35
N GLU A 333 7.20 2.98 16.69
CA GLU A 333 6.41 3.67 17.71
C GLU A 333 4.94 3.83 17.26
N ASP A 334 4.71 4.31 16.04
CA ASP A 334 3.36 4.44 15.46
C ASP A 334 2.63 3.09 15.40
N ALA A 335 3.37 2.05 15.01
CA ALA A 335 2.87 0.67 14.99
C ALA A 335 2.50 0.18 16.39
N HIS A 336 3.31 0.53 17.41
CA HIS A 336 3.03 0.19 18.79
C HIS A 336 1.75 0.86 19.30
N GLU A 337 1.58 2.16 19.05
CA GLU A 337 0.34 2.87 19.40
C GLU A 337 -0.89 2.29 18.71
N THR A 338 -0.76 1.92 17.44
CA THR A 338 -1.82 1.28 16.66
C THR A 338 -2.24 -0.05 17.28
N MET A 339 -1.27 -0.90 17.64
CA MET A 339 -1.55 -2.18 18.30
C MET A 339 -2.17 -2.01 19.69
N LEU A 340 -1.75 -1.01 20.47
CA LEU A 340 -2.38 -0.70 21.76
C LEU A 340 -3.85 -0.31 21.58
N LYS A 341 -4.16 0.53 20.59
CA LYS A 341 -5.55 0.88 20.23
C LYS A 341 -6.33 -0.37 19.85
N TRP A 342 -5.77 -1.23 19.00
CA TRP A 342 -6.42 -2.47 18.57
C TRP A 342 -6.63 -3.49 19.70
N LYS A 343 -5.70 -3.57 20.66
CA LYS A 343 -5.85 -4.41 21.84
C LYS A 343 -6.98 -3.91 22.75
N LYS A 344 -7.07 -2.59 22.96
CA LYS A 344 -8.19 -1.98 23.70
C LYS A 344 -9.55 -2.28 23.06
N LEU A 345 -9.58 -2.38 21.73
CA LEU A 345 -10.78 -2.72 20.97
C LEU A 345 -11.02 -4.25 20.83
N GLY A 346 -10.20 -5.10 21.47
CA GLY A 346 -10.42 -6.55 21.52
C GLY A 346 -10.01 -7.34 20.26
N TYR A 347 -9.18 -6.75 19.37
CA TYR A 347 -8.78 -7.44 18.14
C TYR A 347 -7.65 -8.44 18.33
N PHE A 348 -6.83 -8.27 19.37
CA PHE A 348 -5.77 -9.19 19.75
C PHE A 348 -6.03 -9.66 21.19
N ASN A 349 -5.94 -10.97 21.40
CA ASN A 349 -6.04 -11.57 22.73
C ASN A 349 -4.71 -11.43 23.46
#